data_AF-A0A9D1YDE6-F1
#
_entry.id   AF-A0A9D1YDE6-F1
#
_cell.length_a   1.000
_cell.length_b   1.000
_cell.length_c   1.000
_cell.angle_alpha   90.00
_cell.angle_beta   90.00
_cell.angle_gamma   90.00
#
_symmetry.space_group_name_H-M   'P 1'
#
loop_
_entity.id
_entity.type
_entity.pdbx_description
1 polymer ?
#
loop_
_entity_poly.entity_id
_entity_poly.type
_entity_poly.pdbx_seq_one_letter_code
_entity_poly.pdbx_strand_id
1 'polypeptide(L)'
;MAEYDLRRMQEEAVLRAREMQSRARFPHPPGGGQGRGKAAASEKSSPPPKEPPPPKEEGALAALFQDKERTVILALVLLLSQEEGHEDLLFALLFLLL
;
A
#
# COMPACT_ATOMS: atom_id res chain seq x y z
N MET A 1 -3.21 -6.48 17.97
CA MET A 1 -4.11 -7.58 17.55
C MET A 1 -4.09 -7.83 16.04
N ALA A 2 -4.10 -6.80 15.19
CA ALA A 2 -4.08 -6.95 13.72
C ALA A 2 -2.86 -7.69 13.12
N GLU A 3 -1.70 -7.66 13.79
CA GLU A 3 -0.49 -8.36 13.33
C GLU A 3 -0.62 -9.89 13.36
N TYR A 4 -1.39 -10.43 14.31
CA TYR A 4 -1.65 -11.88 14.39
C TYR A 4 -2.53 -12.35 13.22
N ASP A 5 -3.48 -11.53 12.78
CA ASP A 5 -4.35 -11.83 11.64
C ASP A 5 -3.60 -11.75 10.30
N LEU A 6 -2.71 -10.75 10.14
CA LEU A 6 -1.87 -10.62 8.95
C LEU A 6 -0.92 -11.82 8.81
N ARG A 7 -0.35 -12.29 9.93
CA ARG A 7 0.54 -13.46 9.95
C ARG A 7 -0.20 -14.73 9.55
N ARG A 8 -1.43 -14.94 10.04
CA ARG A 8 -2.27 -16.07 9.60
C ARG A 8 -2.63 -15.98 8.12
N MET A 9 -3.00 -14.81 7.64
CA MET A 9 -3.33 -14.62 6.22
C MET A 9 -2.11 -14.88 5.32
N GLN A 10 -0.90 -14.49 5.74
CA GLN A 10 0.33 -14.82 5.02
C GLN A 10 0.61 -16.33 5.01
N GLU A 11 0.45 -17.01 6.15
CA GLU A 11 0.63 -18.47 6.24
C GLU A 11 -0.32 -19.22 5.29
N GLU A 12 -1.59 -18.81 5.21
CA GLU A 12 -2.56 -19.38 4.27
C GLU A 12 -2.23 -19.08 2.81
N ALA A 13 -1.77 -17.86 2.51
CA ALA A 13 -1.40 -17.46 1.16
C ALA A 13 -0.21 -18.28 0.63
N VAL A 14 0.80 -18.54 1.46
CA VAL A 14 1.97 -19.35 1.09
C VAL A 14 1.60 -20.80 0.83
N LEU A 15 0.74 -21.39 1.66
CA LEU A 15 0.25 -22.76 1.47
C LEU A 15 -0.52 -22.89 0.16
N ARG A 16 -1.46 -21.96 -0.10
CA ARG A 16 -2.25 -21.94 -1.33
C ARG A 16 -1.38 -21.74 -2.58
N ALA A 17 -0.38 -20.87 -2.51
CA ALA A 17 0.56 -20.66 -3.61
C ALA A 17 1.34 -21.94 -3.95
N ARG A 18 1.78 -22.68 -2.92
CA ARG A 18 2.48 -23.97 -3.11
C ARG A 18 1.58 -25.04 -3.71
N GLU A 19 0.31 -25.12 -3.31
CA GLU A 19 -0.64 -26.05 -3.91
C GLU A 19 -0.87 -25.72 -5.40
N MET A 20 -1.02 -24.45 -5.74
CA MET A 20 -1.17 -24.04 -7.15
C MET A 20 0.10 -24.33 -7.96
N GLN A 21 1.28 -24.10 -7.38
CA GLN A 21 2.56 -24.41 -8.02
C GLN A 21 2.76 -25.91 -8.20
N SER A 22 2.36 -26.75 -7.24
CA SER A 22 2.48 -28.21 -7.38
C SER A 22 1.54 -28.75 -8.46
N ARG A 23 0.30 -28.24 -8.53
CA ARG A 23 -0.65 -28.55 -9.62
C ARG A 23 -0.15 -28.09 -10.99
N ALA A 24 0.54 -26.94 -11.06
CA ALA A 24 1.11 -26.46 -12.32
C ALA A 24 2.37 -27.24 -12.75
N ARG A 25 3.17 -27.69 -11.77
CA ARG A 25 4.43 -28.41 -12.02
C ARG A 25 4.22 -29.87 -12.39
N PHE A 26 3.09 -30.47 -12.02
CA PHE A 26 2.63 -31.72 -12.60
C PHE A 26 1.63 -31.42 -13.72
N PRO A 27 2.06 -31.30 -14.99
CA PRO A 27 1.13 -31.20 -16.09
C PRO A 27 0.29 -32.48 -16.08
N HIS A 28 -0.98 -32.35 -15.74
CA HIS A 28 -1.94 -33.43 -15.97
C HIS A 28 -1.85 -33.80 -17.45
N PRO A 29 -1.70 -35.09 -17.82
CA PRO A 29 -1.81 -35.46 -19.21
C PRO A 29 -3.22 -35.05 -19.69
N PRO A 30 -3.36 -34.37 -20.83
CA PRO A 30 -4.66 -33.99 -21.34
C PRO A 30 -5.36 -35.25 -21.86
N GLY A 31 -6.21 -35.84 -21.02
CA GLY A 31 -7.01 -37.00 -21.37
C GLY A 31 -8.45 -36.63 -21.65
N GLY A 32 -8.76 -36.23 -22.89
CA GLY A 32 -10.10 -36.37 -23.47
C GLY A 32 -10.69 -35.13 -24.14
N GLY A 33 -10.39 -34.91 -25.42
CA GLY A 33 -11.04 -33.86 -26.21
C GLY A 33 -10.40 -33.59 -27.58
N GLN A 34 -10.38 -34.62 -28.41
CA GLN A 34 -10.10 -34.66 -29.85
C GLN A 34 -10.29 -33.33 -30.62
N GLY A 35 -9.25 -32.84 -31.31
CA GLY A 35 -9.39 -31.66 -32.18
C GLY A 35 -8.10 -31.09 -32.76
N ARG A 36 -7.53 -31.80 -33.73
CA ARG A 36 -6.36 -31.43 -34.54
C ARG A 36 -6.64 -30.16 -35.36
N GLY A 37 -5.80 -29.11 -35.29
CA GLY A 37 -6.00 -27.96 -36.18
C GLY A 37 -4.99 -26.81 -36.04
N LYS A 38 -4.10 -26.71 -37.04
CA LYS A 38 -3.35 -25.55 -37.56
C LYS A 38 -3.46 -24.19 -36.85
N ALA A 39 -2.27 -23.63 -36.59
CA ALA A 39 -1.85 -22.25 -36.82
C ALA A 39 -2.93 -21.15 -36.93
N ALA A 40 -2.94 -20.23 -35.96
CA ALA A 40 -3.05 -18.79 -36.19
C ALA A 40 -2.75 -18.04 -34.89
N ALA A 41 -2.13 -16.88 -35.04
CA ALA A 41 -1.78 -15.94 -34.00
C ALA A 41 -2.93 -15.71 -32.98
N SER A 42 -2.57 -15.70 -31.70
CA SER A 42 -3.15 -14.74 -30.76
C SER A 42 -2.19 -14.56 -29.61
N GLU A 43 -1.61 -13.38 -29.59
CA GLU A 43 -1.04 -12.72 -28.42
C GLU A 43 -1.83 -13.13 -27.17
N LYS A 44 -1.14 -13.66 -26.17
CA LYS A 44 -1.54 -13.54 -24.78
C LYS A 44 -0.27 -13.58 -23.97
N SER A 45 0.38 -12.42 -24.03
CA SER A 45 1.19 -11.84 -22.97
C SER A 45 1.05 -12.64 -21.68
N SER A 46 2.11 -13.33 -21.29
CA SER A 46 2.37 -13.58 -19.88
C SER A 46 2.14 -12.23 -19.20
N PRO A 47 1.16 -12.06 -18.29
CA PRO A 47 1.14 -10.83 -17.52
C PRO A 47 2.51 -10.77 -16.84
N PRO A 48 3.28 -9.69 -17.00
CA PRO A 48 4.51 -9.53 -16.25
C PRO A 48 4.17 -9.75 -14.77
N PRO A 49 5.09 -10.30 -13.96
CA PRO A 49 4.92 -10.32 -12.52
C PRO A 49 4.43 -8.93 -12.11
N LYS A 50 3.22 -8.83 -11.55
CA LYS A 50 2.73 -7.56 -11.04
C LYS A 50 3.76 -7.14 -10.02
N GLU A 51 4.57 -6.14 -10.37
CA GLU A 51 5.44 -5.48 -9.41
C GLU A 51 4.56 -5.14 -8.19
N PRO A 52 5.05 -5.39 -6.97
CA PRO A 52 4.33 -4.95 -5.79
C PRO A 52 3.99 -3.46 -5.99
N PRO A 53 2.75 -3.04 -5.68
CA PRO A 53 2.36 -1.65 -5.87
C PRO A 53 3.44 -0.78 -5.22
N PRO A 54 3.89 0.30 -5.90
CA PRO A 54 4.89 1.17 -5.32
C PRO A 54 4.38 1.57 -3.93
N PRO A 55 5.27 1.59 -2.90
CA PRO A 55 4.87 2.03 -1.58
C PRO A 55 4.14 3.35 -1.77
N LYS A 56 2.89 3.41 -1.32
CA LYS A 56 2.09 4.64 -1.40
C LYS A 56 2.96 5.70 -0.75
N GLU A 57 3.48 6.62 -1.55
CA GLU A 57 4.21 7.76 -1.03
C GLU A 57 3.20 8.49 -0.16
N GLU A 58 3.28 8.26 1.15
CA GLU A 58 2.54 9.04 2.12
C GLU A 58 3.07 10.46 1.92
N GLY A 59 2.33 11.25 1.14
CA GLY A 59 2.78 12.55 0.70
C GLY A 59 3.17 13.40 1.91
N ALA A 60 4.06 14.36 1.73
CA ALA A 60 4.53 15.24 2.81
C ALA A 60 3.38 15.85 3.63
N LEU A 61 2.22 16.07 3.00
CA LEU A 61 0.98 16.49 3.66
C LEU A 61 0.40 15.40 4.58
N ALA A 62 0.36 14.14 4.14
CA ALA A 62 -0.11 13.03 4.96
C ALA A 62 0.79 12.84 6.20
N ALA A 63 2.11 12.96 6.04
CA ALA A 63 3.06 12.94 7.15
C ALA A 63 2.85 14.13 8.11
N LEU A 64 2.47 15.31 7.59
CA LEU A 64 2.13 16.46 8.42
C LEU A 64 0.91 16.16 9.31
N PHE A 65 -0.14 15.56 8.74
CA PHE A 65 -1.39 15.22 9.45
C PHE A 65 -1.30 13.97 10.35
N GLN A 66 -0.20 13.21 10.32
CA GLN A 66 0.02 12.08 11.24
C GLN A 66 0.10 12.56 12.69
N ASP A 67 0.74 13.71 12.90
CA ASP A 67 0.83 14.34 14.20
C ASP A 67 -0.28 15.39 14.36
N LYS A 68 -1.38 14.96 14.97
CA LYS A 68 -2.57 15.79 15.17
C LYS A 68 -2.28 16.98 16.07
N GLU A 69 -1.44 16.82 17.09
CA GLU A 69 -1.12 17.90 18.04
C GLU A 69 -0.28 18.96 17.35
N ARG A 70 0.80 18.54 16.67
CA ARG A 70 1.65 19.43 15.88
C ARG A 70 0.90 20.13 14.76
N THR A 71 0.01 19.41 14.07
CA THR A 71 -0.87 19.99 13.03
C THR A 71 -1.77 21.08 13.60
N VAL A 72 -2.38 20.83 14.76
CA VAL A 72 -3.26 21.82 15.42
C VAL A 72 -2.47 23.06 15.82
N ILE A 73 -1.28 22.88 16.40
CA ILE A 73 -0.40 24.00 16.78
C ILE A 73 -0.01 24.82 15.54
N LEU A 74 0.37 24.17 14.44
CA LEU A 74 0.67 24.84 13.16
C LEU A 74 -0.52 25.61 12.61
N ALA A 75 -1.73 25.04 12.68
CA ALA A 75 -2.95 25.72 12.27
C ALA A 75 -3.24 26.96 13.13
N LEU A 76 -3.01 26.87 14.46
CA LEU A 76 -3.16 27.99 15.38
C LEU A 76 -2.13 29.08 15.11
N VAL A 77 -0.86 28.73 14.87
CA VAL A 77 0.19 29.70 14.48
C VAL A 77 -0.20 30.41 13.19
N LEU A 78 -0.69 29.67 12.18
CA LEU A 78 -1.11 30.26 10.91
C LEU A 78 -2.31 31.22 11.07
N LEU A 79 -3.26 30.85 11.94
CA LEU A 79 -4.45 31.66 12.23
C LEU A 79 -4.07 32.94 12.97
N LEU A 80 -3.27 32.81 14.03
CA LEU A 80 -2.82 33.92 14.87
C LEU A 80 -1.82 34.84 14.17
N SER A 81 -1.08 34.34 13.17
CA SER A 81 -0.15 35.16 12.39
C SER A 81 -0.82 36.30 11.62
N GLN A 82 -2.15 36.25 11.45
CA GLN A 82 -2.93 37.28 10.77
C GLN A 82 -3.47 38.35 11.74
N GLU A 83 -3.35 38.14 13.04
CA GLU A 83 -3.85 39.03 14.08
C GLU A 83 -2.69 39.76 14.78
N GLU A 84 -2.78 41.09 14.87
CA GLU A 84 -1.79 41.88 15.59
C GLU A 84 -2.05 41.83 17.10
N GLY A 85 -1.00 41.60 17.90
CA GLY A 85 -1.06 41.65 19.38
C GLY A 85 -0.98 40.30 20.11
N HIS A 86 -0.79 39.19 19.40
CA HIS A 86 -0.64 37.85 19.99
C HIS A 86 0.80 37.29 19.91
N GLU A 87 1.80 38.17 19.90
CA GLU A 87 3.22 37.83 19.75
C GLU A 87 3.67 36.81 20.82
N ASP A 88 3.32 37.04 22.09
CA ASP A 88 3.68 36.14 23.20
C ASP A 88 3.09 34.72 23.02
N LEU A 89 1.86 34.64 22.52
CA LEU A 89 1.19 33.37 22.25
C LEU A 89 1.82 32.67 21.04
N LEU A 90 2.15 33.41 19.98
CA LEU A 90 2.88 32.87 18.83
C LEU A 90 4.23 32.29 19.26
N PHE A 91 4.99 33.00 20.10
CA PHE A 91 6.25 32.49 20.63
C PHE A 91 6.06 31.25 21.51
N ALA A 92 5.03 31.21 22.36
CA ALA A 92 4.73 30.02 23.16
C ALA A 92 4.38 28.80 22.28
N LEU A 93 3.59 29.00 21.22
CA LEU A 93 3.23 27.94 20.27
C LEU A 93 4.44 27.48 19.44
N LEU A 94 5.31 28.41 19.03
CA LEU A 94 6.57 28.09 18.36
C LEU A 94 7.54 27.34 19.28
N PHE A 95 7.60 27.71 20.55
CA PHE A 95 8.39 26.99 21.55
C PHE A 95 7.90 25.56 21.75
N LEU A 96 6.59 25.34 21.73
CA LEU A 96 6.00 24.00 21.87
C LEU A 96 6.27 23.10 20.65
N LEU A 97 6.71 23.67 19.51
CA LEU A 97 7.11 22.96 18.30
C LEU A 97 8.59 22.55 18.26
N LEU A 98 9.42 23.08 19.17
CA LEU A 98 10.86 22.77 19.31
C LEU A 98 11.07 21.52 20.18
#